data_AF-A0A950Z525-F1
#
_entry.id   AF-A0A950Z525-F1
#
_cell.length_a   1.000
_cell.length_b   1.000
_cell.length_c   1.000
_cell.angle_alpha   90.00
_cell.angle_beta   90.00
_cell.angle_gamma   90.00
#
_symmetry.space_group_name_H-M   'P 1'
#
loop_
_entity.id
_entity.type
_entity.pdbx_description
1 polymer ?
#
loop_
_entity_poly.entity_id
_entity_poly.type
_entity_poly.pdbx_seq_one_letter_code
_entity_poly.pdbx_strand_id
1 'polypeptide(L)'
;MIDPPEIPGAASVVAWFGYWPRFHDAEVLSITLNRSGPSRVRLHAWERTNEVDERGYYILRKHAIFTFELEGFPLDHEGITRVRLEWFNHQNVLMNAFVTQVPEGYQLELEGIFGVSASFVCEKLSVSLEPGIPAGSNYAHDLREAT
;
A
#
# COMPACT_ATOMS: atom_id res chain seq x y z
N MET A 1 18.15 -2.79 1.42
CA MET A 1 16.98 -2.48 2.26
C MET A 1 16.59 -1.05 1.95
N ILE A 2 15.31 -0.69 1.95
CA ILE A 2 14.87 0.70 1.82
C ILE A 2 14.67 1.25 3.24
N ASP A 3 15.12 2.47 3.49
CA ASP A 3 14.87 3.12 4.77
C ASP A 3 13.38 3.45 4.91
N PRO A 4 12.77 3.21 6.09
CA PRO A 4 11.37 3.57 6.31
C PRO A 4 11.19 5.09 6.19
N PRO A 5 10.08 5.55 5.58
CA PRO A 5 9.75 6.98 5.56
C PRO A 5 9.43 7.49 6.97
N GLU A 6 9.72 8.76 7.23
CA GLU A 6 9.40 9.43 8.50
C GLU A 6 7.91 9.83 8.61
N ILE A 7 7.02 8.84 8.52
CA ILE A 7 5.56 9.03 8.64
C ILE A 7 5.00 8.30 9.86
N PRO A 8 3.90 8.80 10.47
CA PRO A 8 3.21 8.08 11.53
C PRO A 8 2.83 6.65 11.10
N GLY A 9 3.11 5.69 11.98
CA GLY A 9 2.84 4.26 11.77
C GLY A 9 3.90 3.47 11.01
N ALA A 10 4.92 4.12 10.44
CA ALA A 10 6.00 3.41 9.76
C ALA A 10 6.73 2.41 10.68
N ALA A 11 6.93 2.76 11.95
CA ALA A 11 7.53 1.87 12.95
C ALA A 11 6.71 0.58 13.15
N SER A 12 5.37 0.64 13.08
CA SER A 12 4.51 -0.55 13.21
C SER A 12 4.69 -1.49 12.01
N VAL A 13 4.86 -0.93 10.80
CA VAL A 13 5.17 -1.71 9.59
C VAL A 13 6.50 -2.45 9.75
N VAL A 14 7.53 -1.73 10.19
CA VAL A 14 8.85 -2.34 10.45
C VAL A 14 8.76 -3.38 11.56
N ALA A 15 7.99 -3.16 12.61
CA ALA A 15 7.80 -4.14 13.68
C ALA A 15 7.13 -5.44 13.18
N TRP A 16 6.21 -5.34 12.22
CA TRP A 16 5.52 -6.51 11.64
C TRP A 16 6.41 -7.27 10.64
N PHE A 17 7.03 -6.59 9.68
CA PHE A 17 7.85 -7.23 8.65
C PHE A 17 9.30 -7.47 9.06
N GLY A 18 9.83 -6.71 10.01
CA GLY A 18 11.26 -6.59 10.29
C GLY A 18 11.98 -5.60 9.36
N TYR A 19 11.27 -5.00 8.40
CA TYR A 19 11.80 -4.05 7.42
C TYR A 19 10.65 -3.21 6.83
N TRP A 20 10.98 -2.14 6.09
CA TRP A 20 10.00 -1.42 5.27
C TRP A 20 9.83 -2.10 3.91
N PRO A 21 8.64 -2.63 3.57
CA PRO A 21 8.44 -3.36 2.32
C PRO A 21 8.43 -2.42 1.11
N ARG A 22 8.84 -2.95 -0.04
CA ARG A 22 8.68 -2.26 -1.35
C ARG A 22 7.27 -2.36 -1.90
N PHE A 23 6.41 -3.15 -1.26
CA PHE A 23 5.08 -3.49 -1.75
C PHE A 23 5.11 -4.13 -3.15
N HIS A 24 6.14 -4.93 -3.43
CA HIS A 24 6.25 -5.68 -4.67
C HIS A 24 5.13 -6.72 -4.75
N ASP A 25 4.47 -6.79 -5.90
CA ASP A 25 3.27 -7.59 -6.17
C ASP A 25 2.05 -7.26 -5.28
N ALA A 26 2.09 -6.18 -4.50
CA ALA A 26 0.97 -5.79 -3.66
C ALA A 26 -0.28 -5.48 -4.49
N GLU A 27 -1.46 -5.75 -3.93
CA GLU A 27 -2.73 -5.50 -4.59
C GLU A 27 -3.41 -4.24 -4.00
N VAL A 28 -3.72 -3.26 -4.85
CA VAL A 28 -4.50 -2.08 -4.45
C VAL A 28 -5.97 -2.47 -4.34
N LEU A 29 -6.49 -2.42 -3.11
CA LEU A 29 -7.87 -2.78 -2.79
C LEU A 29 -8.83 -1.63 -3.07
N SER A 30 -8.41 -0.40 -2.76
CA SER A 30 -9.24 0.79 -2.94
C SER A 30 -8.42 2.06 -2.92
N ILE A 31 -8.85 3.03 -3.73
CA ILE A 31 -8.42 4.42 -3.64
C ILE A 31 -9.67 5.26 -3.39
N THR A 32 -9.65 6.09 -2.36
CA THR A 32 -10.78 6.96 -2.00
C THR A 32 -10.27 8.39 -1.86
N LEU A 33 -10.78 9.28 -2.72
CA LEU A 33 -10.51 10.71 -2.65
C LEU A 33 -11.76 11.42 -2.13
N ASN A 34 -11.68 11.91 -0.90
CA ASN A 34 -12.80 12.55 -0.22
C ASN A 34 -12.65 14.08 -0.26
N ARG A 35 -13.73 14.79 -0.58
CA ARG A 35 -13.78 16.27 -0.48
C ARG A 35 -13.66 16.75 0.97
N SER A 36 -14.17 15.95 1.91
CA SER A 36 -14.18 16.24 3.34
C SER A 36 -13.78 14.98 4.11
N GLY A 37 -12.88 15.13 5.08
CA GLY A 37 -12.29 13.99 5.79
C GLY A 37 -11.12 13.36 5.02
N PRO A 38 -10.50 12.31 5.58
CA PRO A 38 -9.27 11.74 5.04
C PRO A 38 -9.51 11.03 3.71
N SER A 39 -8.60 11.23 2.75
CA SER A 39 -8.49 10.37 1.57
C SER A 39 -7.62 9.16 1.92
N ARG A 40 -7.81 8.04 1.22
CA ARG A 40 -7.17 6.77 1.58
C ARG A 40 -6.74 5.95 0.38
N VAL A 41 -5.61 5.27 0.51
CA VAL A 41 -5.19 4.17 -0.37
C VAL A 41 -5.06 2.92 0.49
N ARG A 42 -5.74 1.85 0.11
CA ARG A 42 -5.65 0.55 0.79
C ARG A 42 -4.99 -0.47 -0.11
N LEU A 43 -4.05 -1.23 0.45
CA LEU A 43 -3.32 -2.25 -0.28
C LEU A 43 -3.10 -3.50 0.55
N HIS A 44 -3.15 -4.66 -0.10
CA HIS A 44 -2.81 -5.95 0.48
C HIS A 44 -1.40 -6.33 0.06
N ALA A 45 -0.54 -6.62 1.04
CA ALA A 45 0.83 -7.06 0.80
C ALA A 45 1.25 -8.14 1.81
N TRP A 46 2.39 -8.76 1.55
CA TRP A 46 2.90 -9.93 2.28
C TRP A 46 4.42 -10.01 2.22
N GLU A 47 4.98 -10.92 3.01
CA GLU A 47 6.37 -11.34 2.96
C GLU A 47 6.48 -12.54 2.02
N ARG A 48 7.20 -12.38 0.90
CA ARG A 48 7.53 -13.49 0.00
C ARG A 48 8.73 -14.24 0.55
N THR A 49 8.60 -15.55 0.74
CA THR A 49 9.72 -16.41 1.12
C THR A 49 10.47 -16.95 -0.10
N ASN A 50 11.60 -17.63 0.11
CA ASN A 50 12.30 -18.38 -0.94
C ASN A 50 11.82 -19.84 -1.05
N GLU A 51 10.83 -20.23 -0.24
CA GLU A 51 10.21 -21.55 -0.28
C GLU A 51 9.07 -21.53 -1.31
N VAL A 52 8.80 -22.68 -1.93
CA VAL A 52 7.66 -22.86 -2.84
C VAL A 52 6.74 -23.95 -2.31
N ASP A 53 5.44 -23.78 -2.54
CA ASP A 53 4.41 -24.77 -2.22
C ASP A 53 4.46 -25.97 -3.19
N GLU A 54 3.60 -26.97 -2.96
CA GLU A 54 3.50 -28.17 -3.82
C GLU A 54 3.10 -27.86 -5.27
N ARG A 55 2.59 -26.66 -5.53
CA ARG A 55 2.16 -26.18 -6.85
C ARG A 55 3.24 -25.34 -7.55
N GLY A 56 4.36 -25.07 -6.88
CA GLY A 56 5.48 -24.28 -7.38
C GLY A 56 5.33 -22.77 -7.21
N TYR A 57 4.37 -22.30 -6.41
CA TYR A 57 4.21 -20.88 -6.05
C TYR A 57 5.02 -20.55 -4.80
N TYR A 58 5.59 -19.36 -4.72
CA TYR A 58 6.29 -18.92 -3.51
C TYR A 58 5.33 -18.90 -2.31
N ILE A 59 5.78 -19.44 -1.18
CA ILE A 59 5.03 -19.34 0.08
C ILE A 59 5.06 -17.90 0.55
N LEU A 60 3.87 -17.35 0.80
CA LEU A 60 3.64 -15.99 1.27
C LEU A 60 3.30 -16.02 2.75
N ARG A 61 3.87 -15.10 3.53
CA ARG A 61 3.67 -15.00 4.99
C ARG A 61 3.34 -13.56 5.39
N LYS A 62 2.90 -13.37 6.63
CA LYS A 62 2.67 -12.04 7.24
C LYS A 62 1.80 -11.11 6.38
N HIS A 63 0.74 -11.66 5.77
CA HIS A 63 -0.21 -10.84 5.01
C HIS A 63 -0.76 -9.72 5.89
N ALA A 64 -0.87 -8.52 5.33
CA ALA A 64 -1.48 -7.38 5.98
C ALA A 64 -2.18 -6.47 4.97
N ILE A 65 -3.25 -5.83 5.43
CA ILE A 65 -3.91 -4.74 4.74
C ILE A 65 -3.34 -3.44 5.30
N PHE A 66 -2.72 -2.67 4.42
CA PHE A 66 -2.20 -1.35 4.73
C PHE A 66 -3.22 -0.31 4.33
N THR A 67 -3.37 0.71 5.18
CA THR A 67 -4.15 1.90 4.87
C THR A 67 -3.25 3.11 4.97
N PHE A 68 -2.99 3.73 3.83
CA PHE A 68 -2.35 5.04 3.76
C PHE A 68 -3.44 6.10 3.87
N GLU A 69 -3.38 6.95 4.89
CA GLU A 69 -4.26 8.12 4.99
C GLU A 69 -3.53 9.35 4.47
N LEU A 70 -4.19 10.06 3.56
CA LEU A 70 -3.68 11.25 2.88
C LEU A 70 -4.49 12.46 3.33
N GLU A 71 -3.79 13.44 3.91
CA GLU A 71 -4.35 14.73 4.28
C GLU A 71 -3.65 15.83 3.48
N GLY A 72 -4.43 16.58 2.71
CA GLY A 72 -3.95 17.73 1.94
C GLY A 72 -3.82 19.00 2.78
N PHE A 73 -3.42 20.06 2.09
CA PHE A 73 -3.40 21.41 2.65
C PHE A 73 -4.82 21.90 3.00
N PRO A 74 -4.96 22.98 3.78
CA PRO A 74 -6.26 23.57 4.13
C PRO A 74 -7.21 23.73 2.94
N LEU A 75 -8.53 23.75 3.21
CA LEU A 75 -9.61 23.78 2.20
C LEU A 75 -9.52 24.95 1.19
N ASP A 76 -8.83 26.02 1.55
CA ASP A 76 -8.58 27.21 0.71
C ASP A 76 -7.26 27.13 -0.09
N HIS A 77 -6.57 25.99 -0.03
CA HIS A 77 -5.36 25.67 -0.78
C HIS A 77 -5.61 24.52 -1.77
N GLU A 78 -4.55 24.04 -2.42
CA GLU A 78 -4.59 23.04 -3.50
C GLU A 78 -5.01 21.61 -3.07
N GLY A 79 -5.15 21.34 -1.76
CA GLY A 79 -5.56 20.02 -1.24
C GLY A 79 -4.54 18.91 -1.52
N ILE A 80 -5.00 17.73 -1.98
CA ILE A 80 -4.12 16.67 -2.50
C ILE A 80 -3.81 17.00 -3.95
N THR A 81 -2.52 17.10 -4.28
CA THR A 81 -2.04 17.54 -5.59
C THR A 81 -1.33 16.42 -6.34
N ARG A 82 -0.92 16.69 -7.59
CA ARG A 82 -0.26 15.72 -8.50
C ARG A 82 -1.01 14.37 -8.55
N VAL A 83 -2.34 14.45 -8.51
CA VAL A 83 -3.23 13.31 -8.58
C VAL A 83 -3.16 12.72 -9.99
N ARG A 84 -2.57 11.54 -10.10
CA ARG A 84 -2.60 10.71 -11.30
C ARG A 84 -3.31 9.41 -10.95
N LEU A 85 -4.27 9.01 -11.78
CA LEU A 85 -4.89 7.71 -11.69
C LEU A 85 -5.08 7.19 -13.10
N GLU A 86 -4.40 6.10 -13.41
CA GLU A 86 -4.45 5.45 -14.71
C GLU A 86 -4.92 4.02 -14.53
N TRP A 87 -5.98 3.68 -15.28
CA TRP A 87 -6.72 2.43 -15.15
C TRP A 87 -7.28 2.25 -13.72
N PHE A 88 -8.17 1.28 -13.58
CA PHE A 88 -8.56 0.70 -12.29
C PHE A 88 -9.46 -0.47 -12.67
N ASN A 89 -9.04 -1.71 -12.46
CA ASN A 89 -9.82 -2.85 -12.94
C ASN A 89 -10.05 -3.93 -11.87
N HIS A 90 -10.49 -5.11 -12.30
CA HIS A 90 -10.83 -6.24 -11.45
C HIS A 90 -9.65 -6.81 -10.65
N GLN A 91 -8.40 -6.48 -11.00
CA GLN A 91 -7.20 -6.83 -10.25
C GLN A 91 -6.16 -5.70 -10.42
N ASN A 92 -5.63 -5.20 -9.30
CA ASN A 92 -4.81 -3.99 -9.29
C ASN A 92 -3.43 -4.27 -8.67
N VAL A 93 -2.52 -4.87 -9.43
CA VAL A 93 -1.23 -5.36 -8.95
C VAL A 93 -0.11 -4.36 -9.23
N LEU A 94 0.72 -4.14 -8.22
CA LEU A 94 1.84 -3.20 -8.26
C LEU A 94 3.16 -3.91 -8.54
N MET A 95 4.03 -3.22 -9.29
CA MET A 95 5.46 -3.51 -9.34
C MET A 95 6.09 -3.13 -8.01
N ASN A 96 5.80 -1.92 -7.53
CA ASN A 96 6.20 -1.40 -6.22
C ASN A 96 5.26 -0.28 -5.77
N ALA A 97 5.34 0.10 -4.49
CA ALA A 97 4.83 1.37 -4.00
C ALA A 97 5.92 2.10 -3.21
N PHE A 98 5.96 3.43 -3.35
CA PHE A 98 6.96 4.28 -2.70
C PHE A 98 6.32 5.44 -1.96
N VAL A 99 6.88 5.75 -0.81
CA VAL A 99 6.64 7.00 -0.09
C VAL A 99 7.91 7.83 -0.17
N THR A 100 7.81 9.01 -0.76
CA THR A 100 8.95 9.91 -0.93
C THR A 100 8.63 11.26 -0.30
N GLN A 101 9.55 11.78 0.50
CA GLN A 101 9.43 13.15 0.99
C GLN A 101 9.70 14.13 -0.16
N VAL A 102 8.81 15.09 -0.34
CA VAL A 102 8.89 16.15 -1.36
C VAL A 102 8.82 17.51 -0.65
N PRO A 103 9.23 18.63 -1.29
CA PRO A 103 9.23 19.94 -0.63
C PRO A 103 7.89 20.34 -0.01
N GLU A 104 6.79 19.88 -0.61
CA GLU A 104 5.43 20.19 -0.18
C GLU A 104 4.89 19.19 0.87
N GLY A 105 5.55 18.06 1.13
CA GLY A 105 5.07 17.02 2.05
C GLY A 105 5.52 15.63 1.63
N TYR A 106 4.57 14.77 1.28
CA TYR A 106 4.83 13.39 0.89
C TYR A 106 4.14 13.02 -0.42
N GLN A 107 4.87 12.30 -1.27
CA GLN A 107 4.35 11.63 -2.45
C GLN A 107 4.16 10.14 -2.17
N LEU A 108 2.95 9.64 -2.41
CA LEU A 108 2.68 8.21 -2.54
C LEU A 108 2.61 7.86 -4.03
N GLU A 109 3.55 7.05 -4.49
CA GLU A 109 3.60 6.52 -5.86
C GLU A 109 3.22 5.04 -5.86
N LEU A 110 2.28 4.67 -6.73
CA LEU A 110 1.86 3.30 -7.00
C LEU A 110 2.27 2.94 -8.42
N GLU A 111 3.35 2.17 -8.56
CA GLU A 111 3.84 1.72 -9.86
C GLU A 111 3.11 0.43 -10.25
N GLY A 112 2.20 0.51 -11.22
CA GLY A 112 1.41 -0.61 -11.67
C GLY A 112 2.17 -1.63 -12.52
N ILE A 113 1.86 -2.91 -12.33
CA ILE A 113 2.06 -3.96 -13.33
C ILE A 113 0.78 -4.16 -14.13
N PHE A 114 -0.36 -4.19 -13.43
CA PHE A 114 -1.67 -4.47 -14.04
C PHE A 114 -2.78 -3.75 -13.28
N GLY A 115 -3.72 -3.17 -14.03
CA GLY A 115 -4.97 -2.65 -13.50
C GLY A 115 -4.93 -1.26 -12.88
N VAL A 116 -3.83 -0.83 -12.25
CA VAL A 116 -3.72 0.53 -11.71
C VAL A 116 -2.28 1.04 -11.71
N SER A 117 -2.10 2.32 -12.05
CA SER A 117 -0.95 3.14 -11.68
C SER A 117 -1.47 4.45 -11.11
N ALA A 118 -0.88 4.94 -10.02
CA ALA A 118 -1.37 6.16 -9.38
C ALA A 118 -0.29 6.97 -8.67
N SER A 119 -0.52 8.27 -8.50
CA SER A 119 0.32 9.14 -7.68
C SER A 119 -0.49 10.19 -6.94
N PHE A 120 -0.08 10.51 -5.71
CA PHE A 120 -0.70 11.55 -4.89
C PHE A 120 0.36 12.31 -4.11
N VAL A 121 0.28 13.64 -4.07
CA VAL A 121 1.05 14.47 -3.15
C VAL A 121 0.13 15.08 -2.09
N CYS A 122 0.53 14.95 -0.82
CA CYS A 122 -0.22 15.41 0.34
C CYS A 122 0.71 16.05 1.38
N GLU A 123 0.17 16.90 2.25
CA GLU A 123 0.94 17.55 3.31
C GLU A 123 1.32 16.53 4.38
N LYS A 124 0.36 15.69 4.78
CA LYS A 124 0.54 14.65 5.78
C LYS A 124 0.13 13.31 5.20
N LEU A 125 0.99 12.34 5.44
CA LEU A 125 0.77 10.95 5.11
C LEU A 125 0.95 10.13 6.38
N SER A 126 0.08 9.16 6.60
CA SER A 126 0.26 8.15 7.66
C SER A 126 -0.04 6.78 7.10
N VAL A 127 0.44 5.74 7.78
CA VAL A 127 0.15 4.34 7.43
C VAL A 127 -0.32 3.58 8.66
N SER A 128 -1.38 2.80 8.50
CA SER A 128 -1.76 1.77 9.47
C SER A 128 -1.75 0.41 8.79
N LEU A 129 -1.62 -0.66 9.58
CA LEU A 129 -1.64 -2.03 9.08
C LEU A 129 -2.56 -2.89 9.93
N GLU A 130 -3.27 -3.80 9.27
CA GLU A 130 -4.11 -4.83 9.88
C GLU A 130 -3.64 -6.19 9.35
N PRO A 131 -3.16 -7.12 10.21
CA PRO A 131 -2.80 -8.46 9.78
C PRO A 131 -3.99 -9.20 9.15
N GLY A 132 -3.76 -9.84 8.02
CA GLY A 132 -4.75 -10.69 7.37
C GLY A 132 -4.77 -10.59 5.85
N ILE A 133 -5.64 -11.41 5.28
CA ILE A 133 -5.92 -11.49 3.84
C ILE A 133 -7.32 -10.91 3.61
N PRO A 134 -7.50 -9.98 2.66
CA PRO A 134 -8.80 -9.39 2.40
C PRO A 134 -9.81 -10.44 1.91
N ALA A 135 -11.07 -10.28 2.32
CA ALA A 135 -12.15 -11.15 1.89
C ALA A 135 -12.31 -11.13 0.36
N GLY A 136 -12.47 -12.31 -0.24
CA GLY A 136 -12.62 -12.44 -1.70
C GLY A 136 -11.30 -12.29 -2.48
N SER A 137 -10.16 -12.19 -1.80
CA SER A 137 -8.85 -12.14 -2.43
C SER A 137 -8.47 -13.45 -3.12
N ASN A 138 -7.71 -13.36 -4.21
CA ASN A 138 -7.08 -14.50 -4.86
C ASN A 138 -6.10 -15.24 -3.91
N TYR A 139 -5.63 -14.58 -2.84
CA TYR A 139 -4.75 -15.14 -1.81
C TYR A 139 -5.50 -15.84 -0.68
N ALA A 140 -6.83 -15.98 -0.73
CA ALA A 140 -7.60 -16.62 0.35
C ALA A 140 -7.20 -18.09 0.64
N HIS A 141 -6.50 -18.74 -0.30
CA HIS A 141 -5.95 -20.08 -0.09
C HIS A 141 -4.80 -20.11 0.92
N ASP A 142 -4.09 -19.00 1.11
CA ASP A 142 -2.96 -18.86 2.03
C ASP A 142 -3.40 -18.77 3.51
N LEU A 143 -4.71 -18.59 3.76
CA LEU A 143 -5.29 -18.61 5.11
C LEU A 143 -5.07 -19.93 5.87
N ARG A 144 -4.74 -21.01 5.16
CA ARG A 144 -4.64 -22.37 5.74
C ARG A 144 -3.32 -22.65 6.46
N GLU A 145 -2.30 -21.80 6.31
CA GLU A 145 -0.98 -22.00 6.93
C GLU A 145 -0.68 -21.04 8.10
N ALA A 146 -1.65 -20.20 8.48
CA ALA A 146 -1.49 -19.21 9.55
C ALA A 146 -2.07 -19.66 10.91
N THR A 147 -2.23 -20.97 11.14
CA THR A 147 -2.69 -21.55 12.43
C THR A 147 -1.59 -22.33 13.11
#